data_AF-A0A932EZ21-F1
#
_entry.id   AF-A0A932EZ21-F1
#
_cell.length_a   1.000
_cell.length_b   1.000
_cell.length_c   1.000
_cell.angle_alpha   90.00
_cell.angle_beta   90.00
_cell.angle_gamma   90.00
#
_symmetry.space_group_name_H-M   'P 1'
#
loop_
_entity.id
_entity.type
_entity.pdbx_description
1 polymer ?
#
loop_
_entity_poly.entity_id
_entity_poly.type
_entity_poly.pdbx_seq_one_letter_code
_entity_poly.pdbx_strand_id
1 'polypeptide(L)' 'MARKLAAAHGLGPAEVVVARARVEELQGALYCLQAAVEDVERDLAASSTKRDLADALRWLLDNARPLVELWIEPSTG' A
#
# COMPACT_ATOMS: atom_id res chain seq x y z
N MET A 1 6.75 -26.24 19.05
CA MET A 1 7.94 -25.40 19.34
C MET A 1 7.75 -23.93 18.93
N ALA A 2 7.10 -23.62 17.80
CA ALA A 2 6.87 -22.24 17.32
C ALA A 2 6.32 -21.24 18.36
N ARG A 3 5.27 -21.60 19.12
CA ARG A 3 4.69 -20.72 20.16
C ARG A 3 5.64 -20.37 21.31
N LYS A 4 6.54 -21.29 21.70
CA LYS A 4 7.53 -21.04 22.76
C LYS A 4 8.68 -20.15 22.26
N LEU A 5 9.05 -20.27 20.97
CA LEU A 5 10.04 -19.38 20.35
C LEU A 5 9.48 -17.96 20.19
N ALA A 6 8.23 -17.83 19.76
CA ALA A 6 7.55 -16.54 19.60
C ALA A 6 7.51 -15.76 20.93
N ALA A 7 7.07 -16.40 22.01
CA ALA A 7 7.05 -15.79 23.34
C ALA A 7 8.44 -15.39 23.85
N ALA A 8 9.50 -16.12 23.49
CA ALA A 8 10.88 -15.81 23.87
C ALA A 8 11.44 -14.58 23.12
N HIS A 9 10.85 -14.21 21.97
CA HIS A 9 11.21 -13.03 21.19
C HIS A 9 10.23 -11.86 21.38
N GLY A 10 9.43 -11.89 22.45
CA GLY A 10 8.50 -10.82 22.80
C GLY A 10 7.20 -10.81 21.99
N LEU A 11 6.96 -11.83 21.15
CA LEU A 11 5.73 -11.89 20.36
C LEU A 11 4.53 -12.24 21.23
N GLY A 12 3.67 -11.24 21.44
CA GLY A 12 2.37 -11.38 22.11
C GLY A 12 1.38 -12.23 21.31
N PRO A 13 0.23 -12.62 21.90
CA PRO A 13 -0.76 -13.48 21.25
C PRO A 13 -1.38 -12.90 19.97
N ALA A 14 -1.31 -11.58 19.78
CA ALA A 14 -1.82 -10.85 18.62
C ALA A 14 -0.73 -10.37 17.66
N GLU A 15 0.54 -10.71 17.92
CA GLU A 15 1.66 -10.26 17.11
C GLU A 15 2.00 -11.31 16.06
N VAL A 16 2.26 -10.85 14.84
CA VAL A 16 2.57 -11.69 13.68
C VAL A 16 3.90 -11.30 13.10
N VAL A 17 4.63 -12.30 12.59
CA VAL A 17 5.84 -12.07 11.80
C VAL A 17 5.43 -11.95 10.34
N VAL A 18 5.89 -10.90 9.68
CA VAL A 18 5.73 -10.71 8.23
C VAL A 18 7.10 -10.55 7.59
N ALA A 19 7.22 -10.95 6.32
CA ALA A 19 8.45 -10.74 5.58
C ALA A 19 8.69 -9.24 5.37
N ARG A 20 9.87 -8.75 5.76
CA ARG A 20 10.28 -7.35 5.58
C ARG A 20 10.05 -6.86 4.14
N ALA A 21 10.43 -7.67 3.15
CA ALA A 21 10.27 -7.33 1.74
C ALA A 21 8.80 -7.07 1.34
N ARG A 22 7.84 -7.77 1.95
CA ARG A 22 6.41 -7.56 1.69
C ARG A 22 5.91 -6.24 2.28
N VAL A 23 6.46 -5.83 3.43
CA VAL A 23 6.19 -4.50 4.01
C VAL A 23 6.78 -3.41 3.12
N GLU A 24 8.02 -3.58 2.65
CA GLU A 24 8.68 -2.62 1.75
C GLU A 24 7.93 -2.46 0.42
N GLU A 25 7.42 -3.56 -0.14
CA GLU A 25 6.59 -3.54 -1.35
C GLU A 25 5.27 -2.78 -1.15
N LEU A 26 4.57 -3.03 -0.02
CA LEU A 26 3.37 -2.28 0.33
C LEU A 26 3.68 -0.78 0.50
N GLN A 27 4.76 -0.44 1.18
CA GLN A 27 5.17 0.95 1.37
C GLN A 27 5.49 1.64 0.04
N GLY A 28 6.14 0.94 -0.90
CA GLY A 28 6.40 1.45 -2.25
C GLY A 28 5.10 1.74 -3.01
N ALA A 29 4.14 0.82 -2.98
CA ALA A 29 2.84 1.03 -3.63
C ALA A 29 2.05 2.19 -3.00
N LEU A 30 2.07 2.31 -1.67
CA LEU A 30 1.46 3.44 -0.96
C LEU A 30 2.12 4.77 -1.31
N TYR A 31 3.45 4.80 -1.46
CA TYR A 31 4.17 5.98 -1.89
C TYR A 31 3.73 6.42 -3.31
N CYS A 32 3.61 5.48 -4.25
CA CYS A 32 3.11 5.77 -5.59
C CYS A 32 1.67 6.31 -5.56
N LEU A 33 0.78 5.74 -4.74
CA LEU A 33 -0.57 6.26 -4.59
C LEU A 33 -0.58 7.67 -4.00
N GLN A 34 0.24 7.95 -2.99
CA GLN A 34 0.35 9.30 -2.42
C GLN A 34 0.79 10.31 -3.49
N ALA A 35 1.83 10.00 -4.26
CA ALA A 35 2.28 10.86 -5.35
C ALA A 35 1.16 11.09 -6.39
N ALA A 36 0.41 10.03 -6.74
CA ALA A 36 -0.70 10.15 -7.67
C ALA A 36 -1.83 11.05 -7.14
N VAL A 37 -2.10 11.05 -5.84
CA VAL A 37 -3.06 11.98 -5.22
C VAL A 37 -2.54 13.42 -5.33
N GLU A 38 -1.27 13.66 -4.99
CA GLU A 38 -0.65 14.99 -5.08
C GLU A 38 -0.66 15.55 -6.52
N ASP A 39 -0.43 14.68 -7.51
CA ASP A 39 -0.52 15.03 -8.94
C ASP A 39 -1.95 15.41 -9.33
N VAL A 40 -2.94 14.61 -8.96
CA VAL A 40 -4.36 14.89 -9.26
C VAL A 40 -4.84 16.20 -8.61
N GLU A 41 -4.48 16.44 -7.36
CA GLU A 41 -4.83 17.69 -6.66
C GLU A 41 -4.25 18.91 -7.40
N ARG A 42 -3.00 18.82 -7.84
CA ARG A 42 -2.31 19.88 -8.58
C ARG A 42 -2.91 20.11 -9.96
N ASP A 43 -3.15 19.04 -10.70
CA ASP A 43 -3.66 19.10 -12.08
C ASP A 43 -5.08 19.67 -12.10
N LEU A 44 -5.95 19.21 -11.19
CA LEU A 44 -7.33 19.68 -11.12
C LEU A 44 -7.46 21.10 -10.54
N ALA A 45 -6.50 21.55 -9.75
CA ALA A 45 -6.40 22.96 -9.35
C ALA A 45 -6.04 23.87 -10.54
N ALA A 46 -5.30 23.36 -11.53
CA ALA A 46 -4.93 24.11 -12.74
C ALA A 46 -6.04 24.09 -13.81
N SER A 47 -6.69 22.94 -14.03
CA SER A 47 -7.77 22.77 -15.00
C SER A 47 -8.68 21.60 -14.62
N SER A 48 -9.98 21.78 -14.72
CA SER A 48 -10.99 20.78 -14.33
C SER A 48 -12.01 20.51 -15.44
N THR A 49 -11.55 20.45 -16.68
CA THR A 49 -12.40 20.02 -17.79
C THR A 49 -12.81 18.55 -17.61
N LYS A 50 -13.84 18.12 -18.34
CA LYS A 50 -14.25 16.69 -18.33
C LYS A 50 -13.11 15.75 -18.73
N ARG A 51 -12.23 16.20 -19.63
CA ARG A 51 -11.07 15.44 -20.06
C ARG A 51 -10.05 15.33 -18.93
N ASP A 52 -9.75 16.44 -18.26
CA ASP A 52 -8.79 16.46 -17.14
C ASP A 52 -9.27 15.58 -15.99
N LEU A 53 -10.57 15.61 -15.67
CA LEU A 53 -11.18 14.72 -14.68
C LEU A 53 -11.05 13.24 -15.06
N ALA A 54 -11.26 12.89 -16.33
CA ALA A 54 -11.15 11.52 -16.80
C ALA A 54 -9.69 11.02 -16.79
N ASP A 55 -8.74 11.89 -17.15
CA ASP A 55 -7.32 11.59 -17.16
C ASP A 55 -6.78 11.46 -15.72
N ALA A 56 -7.17 12.37 -14.81
CA ALA A 56 -6.86 12.30 -13.38
C ALA A 56 -7.42 11.03 -12.71
N LEU A 57 -8.68 10.67 -13.00
CA LEU A 57 -9.28 9.44 -12.45
C LEU A 57 -8.54 8.19 -12.95
N ARG A 58 -8.18 8.15 -14.23
CA ARG A 58 -7.41 7.03 -14.79
C ARG A 58 -6.06 6.91 -14.10
N TRP A 59 -5.34 8.02 -13.95
CA TRP A 59 -4.05 8.05 -13.24
C TRP A 59 -4.15 7.54 -11.80
N LEU A 60 -5.16 8.00 -11.07
CA LEU A 60 -5.39 7.56 -9.69
C LEU A 60 -5.70 6.06 -9.62
N LEU A 61 -6.56 5.55 -10.50
CA LEU A 61 -6.91 4.13 -10.53
C LEU A 61 -5.73 3.24 -10.91
N ASP A 62 -4.87 3.67 -11.83
CA ASP A 62 -3.69 2.91 -12.24
C ASP A 62 -2.68 2.79 -11.09
N ASN A 63 -2.54 3.84 -10.26
CA ASN A 63 -1.68 3.81 -9.07
C ASN A 63 -2.34 3.14 -7.85
N ALA A 64 -3.67 3.08 -7.79
CA ALA A 64 -4.39 2.36 -6.74
C ALA A 64 -4.50 0.85 -6.98
N ARG A 65 -4.55 0.40 -8.24
CA ARG A 65 -4.68 -1.02 -8.61
C ARG A 65 -3.66 -1.96 -7.94
N PRO A 66 -2.36 -1.63 -7.85
CA PRO A 66 -1.38 -2.49 -7.18
C PRO A 66 -1.78 -2.82 -5.74
N LEU A 67 -2.42 -1.89 -5.02
CA LEU A 67 -2.84 -2.09 -3.63
C LEU A 67 -3.99 -3.09 -3.49
N VAL A 68 -4.79 -3.30 -4.54
CA VAL A 68 -5.86 -4.31 -4.54
C VAL A 68 -5.27 -5.72 -4.56
N GLU A 69 -4.14 -5.89 -5.24
CA GLU A 69 -3.44 -7.18 -5.37
C GLU A 69 -2.44 -7.43 -4.22
N LEU A 70 -2.02 -6.36 -3.51
CA LEU A 70 -1.07 -6.44 -2.41
C LEU A 70 -1.76 -6.86 -1.11
N TRP A 71 -1.80 -8.16 -0.88
CA TRP A 71 -2.18 -8.75 0.40
C TRP A 71 -0.94 -9.13 1.21
N ILE A 72 -0.93 -8.74 2.50
CA ILE A 72 0.09 -9.16 3.47
C ILE A 72 -0.51 -10.22 4.38
N GLU A 73 0.14 -11.38 4.42
CA GLU A 73 -0.23 -12.47 5.32
C GLU A 73 0.86 -12.71 6.37
N PRO A 74 0.48 -13.15 7.58
CA PRO A 74 1.43 -13.68 8.56
C PRO A 74 2.25 -14.82 7.98
N SER A 75 3.56 -14.81 8.22
CA SER A 75 4.42 -15.95 7.92
C SER A 75 4.05 -17.13 8.81
N THR A 76 3.52 -18.18 8.19
CA THR A 76 3.31 -19.48 8.84
C THR A 76 4.55 -20.34 8.58
N GLY A 77 5.55 -20.21 9.45
CA GLY A 77 6.76 -21.04 9.41
C GLY A 77 6.52 -22.49 9.79
#